data_AF-A0A1H2TKQ6-F1
#
_entry.id   AF-A0A1H2TKQ6-F1
#
_cell.length_a   1.000
_cell.length_b   1.000
_cell.length_c   1.000
_cell.angle_alpha   90.00
_cell.angle_beta   90.00
_cell.angle_gamma   90.00
#
_symmetry.space_group_name_H-M   'P 1'
#
loop_
_entity.id
_entity.type
_entity.pdbx_description
1 polymer ?
#
loop_
_entity_poly.entity_id
_entity_poly.type
_entity_poly.pdbx_seq_one_letter_code
_entity_poly.pdbx_strand_id
1 'polypeptide(L)' 'MKQKYMLIAVDQDGHEISLKNYKGREAKEELILEGKDCATTMYEQLKEELHPNSVKMLSL' A
#
# COMPACT_ATOMS: atom_id res chain seq x y z
N MET A 1 -20.81 4.99 -7.01
CA MET A 1 -19.91 4.10 -6.25
C MET A 1 -18.58 4.80 -6.09
N LYS A 2 -17.93 4.74 -4.92
CA LYS A 2 -16.58 5.30 -4.75
C LYS A 2 -15.56 4.35 -5.39
N GLN A 3 -14.59 4.90 -6.13
CA GLN A 3 -13.49 4.12 -6.72
C GLN A 3 -12.70 3.44 -5.61
N LYS A 4 -12.31 2.18 -5.84
CA LYS A 4 -11.45 1.43 -4.92
C LYS A 4 -10.01 1.51 -5.38
N TYR A 5 -9.10 1.52 -4.41
CA TYR A 5 -7.68 1.52 -4.64
C TYR A 5 -7.03 0.45 -3.78
N MET A 6 -6.02 -0.21 -4.32
CA MET A 6 -5.21 -1.20 -3.63
C MET A 6 -3.78 -0.68 -3.49
N LEU A 7 -3.25 -0.75 -2.27
CA LEU A 7 -1.85 -0.46 -1.97
C LEU A 7 -1.13 -1.76 -1.68
N ILE A 8 -0.01 -1.94 -2.37
CA ILE A 8 0.90 -3.09 -2.24
C ILE A 8 2.32 -2.57 -2.01
N ALA A 9 3.05 -3.22 -1.11
CA ALA A 9 4.47 -2.96 -0.95
C ALA A 9 5.25 -3.71 -2.04
N VAL A 10 6.32 -3.12 -2.53
CA VAL A 10 7.22 -3.75 -3.51
C VAL A 10 8.67 -3.54 -3.13
N ASP A 11 9.53 -4.52 -3.45
CA ASP A 11 10.98 -4.36 -3.33
C ASP A 11 11.54 -3.39 -4.38
N GLN A 12 12.86 -3.21 -4.37
CA GLN A 12 13.56 -2.32 -5.31
C GLN A 12 13.50 -2.81 -6.77
N ASP A 13 13.30 -4.10 -6.98
CA ASP A 13 13.12 -4.71 -8.31
C ASP A 13 11.65 -4.66 -8.76
N GLY A 14 10.75 -4.20 -7.89
CA GLY A 14 9.33 -4.04 -8.15
C GLY A 14 8.49 -5.29 -7.90
N HIS A 15 9.05 -6.34 -7.28
CA HIS A 15 8.32 -7.52 -6.85
C HIS A 15 7.48 -7.22 -5.63
N GLU A 16 6.28 -7.80 -5.59
CA GLU A 16 5.36 -7.64 -4.46
C GLU A 16 5.95 -8.24 -3.19
N ILE A 17 6.01 -7.43 -2.15
CA ILE A 17 6.36 -7.85 -0.81
C ILE A 17 5.15 -7.64 0.09
N SER A 18 4.94 -8.57 1.01
CA SER A 18 3.75 -8.53 1.85
C SER A 18 3.79 -7.37 2.84
N LEU A 19 2.66 -6.67 2.99
CA LEU A 19 2.44 -5.71 4.08
C LEU A 19 2.28 -6.39 5.45
N LYS A 20 2.32 -7.72 5.54
CA LYS A 20 2.12 -8.51 6.79
C LYS A 20 3.03 -8.10 7.95
N ASN A 21 4.24 -7.62 7.68
CA ASN A 21 5.19 -7.20 8.73
C ASN A 21 5.12 -5.70 9.05
N TYR A 22 4.30 -4.94 8.33
CA TYR A 22 4.17 -3.51 8.52
C TYR A 22 3.29 -3.20 9.74
N LYS A 23 3.89 -2.56 10.76
CA LYS A 23 3.29 -2.15 12.04
C LYS A 23 2.72 -3.25 12.95
N GLY A 24 3.11 -4.52 12.79
CA GLY A 24 2.67 -5.58 13.70
C GLY A 24 1.14 -5.76 13.74
N ARG A 25 0.42 -5.20 12.75
CA ARG A 25 -0.95 -5.58 12.48
C ARG A 25 -0.88 -6.88 11.70
N GLU A 26 -1.83 -7.79 11.93
CA GLU A 26 -2.23 -8.78 10.93
C GLU A 26 -2.85 -8.05 9.72
N ALA A 27 -2.08 -7.16 9.11
CA ALA A 27 -2.46 -6.46 7.91
C ALA A 27 -2.48 -7.53 6.83
N LYS A 28 -3.65 -7.62 6.19
CA LYS A 28 -3.83 -8.38 4.95
C LYS A 28 -2.68 -8.07 3.99
N GLU A 29 -2.35 -9.02 3.12
CA GLU A 29 -1.29 -8.87 2.12
C GLU A 29 -1.45 -7.59 1.29
N GLU A 30 -2.69 -7.12 1.16
CA GLU A 30 -3.13 -5.98 0.38
C GLU A 30 -3.97 -5.02 1.23
N LEU A 31 -3.79 -3.71 1.02
CA LEU A 31 -4.62 -2.68 1.65
C LEU A 31 -5.57 -2.05 0.64
N ILE A 32 -6.87 -2.34 0.77
CA ILE A 32 -7.92 -1.80 -0.09
C ILE A 32 -8.58 -0.60 0.59
N LEU A 33 -8.61 0.54 -0.13
CA LEU A 33 -9.15 1.81 0.33
C LEU A 33 -10.22 2.32 -0.64
N GLU A 34 -11.29 2.90 -0.12
CA GLU A 34 -12.32 3.54 -0.93
C GLU A 34 -12.05 5.06 -1.02
N GLY A 35 -11.99 5.57 -2.24
CA GLY A 35 -11.74 6.98 -2.52
C GLY A 35 -10.26 7.32 -2.71
N LYS A 36 -10.01 8.21 -3.67
CA LYS A 36 -8.66 8.59 -4.11
C LYS A 36 -7.88 9.30 -2.99
N ASP A 37 -8.54 10.15 -2.22
CA ASP A 37 -7.89 10.96 -1.18
C ASP A 37 -7.37 10.09 -0.03
N CYS A 38 -8.18 9.12 0.41
CA CYS A 38 -7.78 8.13 1.40
C CYS A 38 -6.62 7.26 0.89
N ALA A 39 -6.69 6.82 -0.36
CA ALA A 39 -5.64 6.02 -0.99
C ALA A 39 -4.32 6.78 -1.11
N THR A 40 -4.37 8.04 -1.54
CA THR A 40 -3.18 8.90 -1.71
C THR A 40 -2.53 9.22 -0.36
N THR A 41 -3.34 9.55 0.65
CA THR A 41 -2.83 9.84 2.00
C THR A 41 -2.09 8.63 2.58
N MET A 42 -2.68 7.45 2.46
CA MET A 42 -2.06 6.22 2.95
C MET A 42 -0.83 5.83 2.12
N TYR A 43 -0.86 6.05 0.81
CA TYR A 43 0.28 5.80 -0.07
C TYR A 43 1.53 6.58 0.36
N GLU A 44 1.40 7.89 0.62
CA GLU A 44 2.55 8.71 1.04
C GLU A 44 3.08 8.26 2.42
N GLN A 45 2.19 7.90 3.36
CA GLN A 45 2.60 7.35 4.66
C GLN A 45 3.36 6.03 4.50
N LEU A 46 2.82 5.08 3.71
CA LEU A 46 3.49 3.79 3.47
C LEU A 46 4.84 3.99 2.80
N LYS A 47 4.95 4.93 1.86
CA LYS A 47 6.18 5.21 1.11
C LYS A 47 7.31 5.72 2.00
N GLU A 48 7.01 6.56 2.99
CA GLU A 48 8.01 7.01 3.97
C GLU A 48 8.42 5.86 4.91
N GLU A 49 7.45 5.10 5.41
CA GLU A 49 7.71 4.08 6.42
C GLU A 49 8.33 2.78 5.86
N LEU A 50 8.13 2.48 4.58
CA LEU A 50 8.65 1.25 3.95
C LEU A 50 10.05 1.41 3.36
N HIS A 51 10.68 2.59 3.43
CA HIS A 51 12.04 2.81 2.94
C HIS A 51 13.00 1.75 3.53
N PRO A 52 13.80 1.04 2.69
CA PRO A 52 14.15 1.34 1.31
C PRO A 52 13.24 0.70 0.23
N ASN A 53 12.16 0.03 0.62
CA ASN A 53 11.17 -0.53 -0.28
C ASN A 53 10.21 0.55 -0.80
N SER A 54 9.47 0.23 -1.86
CA SER A 54 8.51 1.13 -2.51
C SER A 54 7.08 0.63 -2.33
N VAL A 55 6.11 1.42 -2.80
CA VAL A 55 4.68 1.14 -2.73
C VAL A 55 4.09 1.35 -4.11
N LYS A 56 3.18 0.47 -4.55
CA LYS A 56 2.35 0.70 -5.74
C LYS A 56 0.91 0.93 -5.33
N MET A 57 0.25 1.84 -6.04
CA MET A 57 -1.17 2.12 -5.91
C MET A 57 -1.88 1.71 -7.21
N LEU A 58 -2.86 0.82 -7.09
CA LEU A 58 -3.65 0.30 -8.20
C LEU A 58 -5.10 0.75 -8.03
N SER A 59 -5.76 1.19 -9.12
CA SER A 59 -7.20 1.41 -9.13
C SER A 59 -7.92 0.10 -9.44
N LEU A 60 -8.91 -0.26 -8.62
CA LEU A 60 -9.75 -1.45 -8.77
C LEU A 60 -11.10 -1.10 -9.41
#